data_AF-A0A7W5TTM1-F1
#
_entry.id   AF-A0A7W5TTM1-F1
#
_cell.length_a   1.000
_cell.length_b   1.000
_cell.length_c   1.000
_cell.angle_alpha   90.00
_cell.angle_beta   90.00
_cell.angle_gamma   90.00
#
_symmetry.space_group_name_H-M   'P 1'
#
loop_
_entity.id
_entity.type
_entity.pdbx_description
1 polymer ?
#
loop_
_entity_poly.entity_id
_entity_poly.type
_entity_poly.pdbx_seq_one_letter_code
_entity_poly.pdbx_strand_id
1 'polypeptide(L)'
;MAEIPGPPSRHQRQQQTRAALVEAGREVFAELGYHGANLDRIARQAGFSKGAVYSNFDGKASLFLAVMDANLQTVWTDPRPPTSGSVPSALEEIAEEIDEEELEELIRGFALATLEFIAVAARDSQLREQLQVRIQDVVSEYTKVARDFQGADEDLNPEQIGTLLTALDQGSGLMLLGGSTLDDDLLGVGMSRLLAPASAEAGPRQDERQQGDDGEGASSSTPDSDGDRPASSHVQERLMKAMRAQGSRA
;
A
#
# COMPACT_ATOMS: atom_id res chain seq x y z
N MET A 1 -2.69 -36.58 -22.65
CA MET A 1 -1.42 -36.65 -21.88
C MET A 1 -1.08 -35.23 -21.50
N ALA A 2 -1.12 -34.87 -20.22
CA ALA A 2 -0.64 -33.57 -19.78
C ALA A 2 0.89 -33.58 -19.81
N GLU A 3 1.49 -32.70 -20.59
CA GLU A 3 2.95 -32.46 -20.55
C GLU A 3 3.32 -31.97 -19.15
N ILE A 4 4.23 -32.68 -18.49
CA ILE A 4 4.85 -32.21 -17.25
C ILE A 4 5.88 -31.15 -17.67
N PRO A 5 5.77 -29.88 -17.22
CA PRO A 5 6.73 -28.84 -17.58
C PRO A 5 8.14 -29.24 -17.14
N GLY A 6 9.13 -29.05 -18.02
CA GLY A 6 10.54 -29.28 -17.70
C GLY A 6 11.00 -28.40 -16.52
N PRO A 7 12.12 -28.77 -15.86
CA PRO A 7 12.64 -28.01 -14.73
C PRO A 7 12.87 -26.53 -15.10
N PRO A 8 12.58 -25.59 -14.19
CA PRO A 8 12.57 -24.16 -14.51
C PRO A 8 13.94 -23.69 -15.02
N SER A 9 13.90 -22.87 -16.04
CA SER A 9 15.09 -22.22 -16.61
C SER A 9 15.81 -21.39 -15.55
N ARG A 10 17.08 -21.06 -15.81
CA ARG A 10 17.86 -20.18 -14.91
C ARG A 10 17.16 -18.83 -14.71
N HIS A 11 16.54 -18.29 -15.75
CA HIS A 11 15.80 -17.04 -15.70
C HIS A 11 14.54 -17.15 -14.82
N GLN A 12 13.75 -18.21 -14.99
CA GLN A 12 12.56 -18.46 -14.16
C GLN A 12 12.92 -18.62 -12.68
N ARG A 13 14.01 -19.35 -12.37
CA ARG A 13 14.50 -19.46 -10.99
C ARG A 13 14.93 -18.11 -10.42
N GLN A 14 15.62 -17.28 -11.20
CA GLN A 14 16.01 -15.95 -10.77
C GLN A 14 14.77 -15.07 -10.48
N GLN A 15 13.75 -15.11 -11.35
CA GLN A 15 12.49 -14.40 -11.13
C GLN A 15 11.75 -14.88 -9.86
N GLN A 16 11.68 -16.20 -9.64
CA GLN A 16 11.10 -16.78 -8.42
C GLN A 16 11.85 -16.31 -7.15
N THR A 17 13.18 -16.33 -7.18
CA THR A 17 13.99 -15.79 -6.08
C THR A 17 13.75 -14.30 -5.88
N ARG A 18 13.71 -13.52 -6.96
CA ARG A 18 13.45 -12.07 -6.90
C ARG A 18 12.08 -11.79 -6.26
N ALA A 19 11.04 -12.51 -6.67
CA ALA A 19 9.69 -12.37 -6.11
C ALA A 19 9.66 -12.72 -4.61
N ALA A 20 10.28 -13.84 -4.21
CA ALA A 20 10.35 -14.24 -2.80
C ALA A 20 11.13 -13.23 -1.93
N LEU A 21 12.17 -12.59 -2.48
CA LEU A 21 12.93 -11.54 -1.81
C LEU A 21 12.14 -10.23 -1.69
N VAL A 22 11.37 -9.86 -2.71
CA VAL A 22 10.46 -8.72 -2.65
C VAL A 22 9.43 -8.94 -1.55
N GLU A 23 8.91 -10.17 -1.45
CA GLU A 23 7.88 -10.47 -0.49
C GLU A 23 8.38 -10.43 0.96
N ALA A 24 9.47 -11.16 1.24
CA ALA A 24 10.14 -11.05 2.53
C ALA A 24 10.59 -9.60 2.83
N GLY A 25 10.91 -8.83 1.79
CA GLY A 25 11.23 -7.41 1.91
C GLY A 25 10.05 -6.60 2.44
N ARG A 26 8.85 -6.79 1.88
CA ARG A 26 7.61 -6.12 2.29
C ARG A 26 7.37 -6.26 3.79
N GLU A 27 7.39 -7.49 4.28
CA GLU A 27 7.19 -7.80 5.71
C GLU A 27 8.28 -7.13 6.58
N VAL A 28 9.56 -7.32 6.23
CA VAL A 28 10.67 -6.79 7.04
C VAL A 28 10.71 -5.27 7.05
N PHE A 29 10.39 -4.61 5.93
CA PHE A 29 10.32 -3.16 5.87
C PHE A 29 9.15 -2.60 6.65
N ALA A 30 7.99 -3.26 6.62
CA ALA A 30 6.85 -2.86 7.43
C ALA A 30 7.15 -3.02 8.93
N GLU A 31 7.77 -4.12 9.34
CA GLU A 31 8.08 -4.39 10.76
C GLU A 31 9.19 -3.48 11.31
N LEU A 32 10.24 -3.20 10.54
CA LEU A 32 11.47 -2.58 11.05
C LEU A 32 11.77 -1.19 10.49
N GLY A 33 10.91 -0.67 9.63
CA GLY A 33 11.19 0.53 8.84
C GLY A 33 12.30 0.33 7.81
N TYR A 34 12.56 1.36 7.02
CA TYR A 34 13.65 1.35 6.04
C TYR A 34 15.01 1.29 6.74
N HIS A 35 15.19 2.04 7.83
CA HIS A 35 16.49 2.10 8.52
C HIS A 35 16.83 0.80 9.26
N GLY A 36 15.88 0.23 10.00
CA GLY A 36 16.08 -1.01 10.78
C GLY A 36 16.18 -2.27 9.92
N ALA A 37 15.60 -2.27 8.72
CA ALA A 37 15.68 -3.39 7.80
C ALA A 37 17.13 -3.68 7.33
N ASN A 38 17.44 -4.98 7.26
CA ASN A 38 18.75 -5.52 6.85
C ASN A 38 18.56 -6.64 5.82
N LEU A 39 19.34 -6.59 4.74
CA LEU A 39 19.33 -7.57 3.65
C LEU A 39 19.57 -9.02 4.10
N ASP A 40 20.36 -9.24 5.16
CA ASP A 40 20.60 -10.58 5.68
C ASP A 40 19.37 -11.17 6.40
N ARG A 41 18.56 -10.32 7.06
CA ARG A 41 17.27 -10.75 7.62
C ARG A 41 16.29 -11.09 6.50
N ILE A 42 16.18 -10.21 5.50
CA ILE A 42 15.29 -10.44 4.34
C ILE A 42 15.67 -11.73 3.60
N ALA A 43 16.97 -11.95 3.37
CA ALA A 43 17.44 -13.18 2.73
C ALA A 43 17.00 -14.43 3.50
N ARG A 44 17.25 -14.45 4.82
CA ARG A 44 16.89 -15.58 5.69
C ARG A 44 15.38 -15.82 5.71
N GLN A 45 14.59 -14.76 5.79
CA GLN A 45 13.12 -14.84 5.77
C GLN A 45 12.60 -15.39 4.44
N ALA A 46 13.20 -15.00 3.32
CA ALA A 46 12.89 -15.56 2.01
C ALA A 46 13.42 -17.01 1.81
N GLY A 47 14.19 -17.56 2.75
CA GLY A 47 14.82 -18.88 2.62
C GLY A 47 16.05 -18.91 1.70
N PHE A 48 16.70 -17.77 1.47
CA PHE A 48 17.87 -17.62 0.60
C PHE A 48 19.12 -17.13 1.34
N SER A 49 20.27 -17.23 0.67
CA SER A 49 21.52 -16.67 1.17
C SER A 49 21.59 -15.16 0.94
N LYS A 50 22.41 -14.45 1.73
CA LYS A 50 22.71 -13.04 1.50
C LYS A 50 23.24 -12.75 0.09
N GLY A 51 24.00 -13.70 -0.49
CA GLY A 51 24.49 -13.59 -1.87
C GLY A 51 23.38 -13.59 -2.93
N ALA A 52 22.25 -14.25 -2.66
CA ALA A 52 21.09 -14.23 -3.54
C ALA A 52 20.42 -12.85 -3.59
N VAL A 53 20.51 -12.06 -2.52
CA VAL A 53 20.02 -10.67 -2.54
C VAL A 53 20.90 -9.83 -3.46
N TYR A 54 22.22 -9.87 -3.27
CA TYR A 54 23.16 -9.10 -4.07
C TYR A 54 23.21 -9.51 -5.55
N SER A 55 22.78 -10.72 -5.90
CA SER A 55 22.65 -11.13 -7.30
C SER A 55 21.37 -10.65 -7.97
N ASN A 56 20.38 -10.18 -7.21
CA ASN A 56 19.10 -9.67 -7.72
C ASN A 56 18.92 -8.16 -7.52
N PHE A 57 19.59 -7.58 -6.53
CA PHE A 57 19.41 -6.20 -6.10
C PHE A 57 20.76 -5.55 -5.79
N ASP A 58 20.95 -4.34 -6.30
CA ASP A 58 22.08 -3.47 -5.97
C ASP A 58 21.84 -2.78 -4.60
N GLY A 59 21.82 -3.60 -3.55
CA GLY A 59 21.65 -3.14 -2.17
C GLY A 59 20.20 -2.86 -1.74
N LYS A 60 20.07 -2.33 -0.52
CA LYS A 60 18.78 -2.18 0.19
C LYS A 60 17.83 -1.22 -0.51
N ALA A 61 18.32 -0.12 -1.06
CA ALA A 61 17.50 0.84 -1.77
C ALA A 61 16.83 0.23 -3.01
N SER A 62 17.58 -0.52 -3.83
CA SER A 62 17.02 -1.17 -5.02
C SER A 62 15.98 -2.25 -4.69
N LEU A 63 16.17 -2.97 -3.57
CA LEU A 63 15.16 -3.91 -3.07
C LEU A 63 13.91 -3.18 -2.55
N PHE A 64 14.08 -2.09 -1.79
CA PHE A 64 12.95 -1.30 -1.30
C PHE A 64 12.11 -0.74 -2.45
N LEU A 65 12.77 -0.17 -3.46
CA LEU A 65 12.13 0.33 -4.67
C LEU A 65 11.36 -0.77 -5.43
N ALA A 66 11.90 -2.00 -5.48
CA ALA A 66 11.20 -3.14 -6.07
C ALA A 66 9.98 -3.60 -5.25
N VAL A 67 10.01 -3.44 -3.93
CA VAL A 67 8.84 -3.65 -3.06
C VAL A 67 7.80 -2.57 -3.34
N MET A 68 8.19 -1.29 -3.42
CA MET A 68 7.28 -0.21 -3.81
C MET A 68 6.59 -0.50 -5.15
N ASP A 69 7.33 -0.95 -6.16
CA ASP A 69 6.76 -1.31 -7.47
C ASP A 69 5.70 -2.41 -7.33
N ALA A 70 5.97 -3.44 -6.53
CA ALA A 70 5.02 -4.52 -6.30
C ALA A 70 3.77 -4.04 -5.56
N ASN A 71 3.92 -3.18 -4.55
CA ASN A 71 2.79 -2.61 -3.80
C ASN A 71 1.90 -1.77 -4.71
N LEU A 72 2.52 -0.91 -5.50
CA LEU A 72 1.76 -0.06 -6.38
C LEU A 72 1.09 -0.89 -7.50
N GLN A 73 1.77 -1.90 -8.03
CA GLN A 73 1.17 -2.83 -8.99
C GLN A 73 -0.10 -3.46 -8.44
N THR A 74 -0.11 -3.87 -7.16
CA THR A 74 -1.32 -4.38 -6.49
C THR A 74 -2.47 -3.38 -6.56
N VAL A 75 -2.20 -2.10 -6.27
CA VAL A 75 -3.21 -1.02 -6.33
C VAL A 75 -3.73 -0.83 -7.76
N TRP A 76 -2.85 -0.76 -8.77
CA TRP A 76 -3.27 -0.45 -10.14
C TRP A 76 -3.91 -1.61 -10.89
N THR A 77 -3.71 -2.85 -10.42
CA THR A 77 -4.41 -4.02 -10.98
C THR A 77 -5.73 -4.32 -10.30
N ASP A 78 -6.09 -3.59 -9.24
CA ASP A 78 -7.39 -3.73 -8.59
C ASP A 78 -8.50 -3.36 -9.60
N PRO A 79 -9.57 -4.18 -9.70
CA PRO A 79 -10.72 -3.84 -10.55
C PRO A 79 -11.46 -2.57 -10.10
N ARG A 80 -11.31 -2.16 -8.83
CA ARG A 80 -11.87 -0.93 -8.28
C ARG A 80 -10.90 0.23 -8.53
N PRO A 81 -11.41 1.42 -8.87
CA PRO A 81 -10.55 2.57 -9.09
C PRO A 81 -9.84 2.94 -7.79
N PRO A 82 -8.58 3.43 -7.84
CA PRO A 82 -7.85 3.88 -6.65
C PRO A 82 -8.57 5.04 -5.93
N THR A 83 -9.53 5.68 -6.59
CA THR A 83 -10.33 6.76 -6.03
C THR A 83 -11.49 6.30 -5.14
N SER A 84 -11.68 4.99 -4.95
CA SER A 84 -12.73 4.46 -4.06
C SER A 84 -12.43 4.68 -2.58
N GLY A 85 -11.18 5.01 -2.21
CA GLY A 85 -10.75 5.08 -0.82
C GLY A 85 -10.62 3.71 -0.13
N SER A 86 -10.90 2.61 -0.84
CA SER A 86 -10.90 1.26 -0.27
C SER A 86 -9.53 0.60 -0.31
N VAL A 87 -9.23 -0.22 0.71
CA VAL A 87 -8.09 -1.16 0.69
C VAL A 87 -8.15 -2.05 -0.55
N PRO A 88 -7.06 -2.24 -1.31
CA PRO A 88 -7.03 -3.13 -2.47
C PRO A 88 -7.52 -4.57 -2.17
N SER A 89 -8.16 -5.22 -3.13
CA SER A 89 -8.90 -6.49 -2.95
C SER A 89 -7.94 -7.64 -2.69
N ALA A 90 -6.75 -7.55 -3.29
CA ALA A 90 -5.64 -8.44 -2.99
C ALA A 90 -5.17 -8.34 -1.53
N LEU A 91 -5.37 -7.19 -0.86
CA LEU A 91 -5.09 -7.03 0.57
C LEU A 91 -6.30 -7.46 1.43
N GLU A 92 -7.53 -7.38 0.92
CA GLU A 92 -8.72 -7.96 1.58
C GLU A 92 -8.58 -9.48 1.72
N GLU A 93 -8.06 -10.19 0.72
CA GLU A 93 -7.76 -11.62 0.84
C GLU A 93 -6.77 -11.92 1.99
N ILE A 94 -5.82 -11.01 2.25
CA ILE A 94 -4.90 -11.11 3.39
C ILE A 94 -5.65 -10.79 4.69
N ALA A 95 -6.54 -9.79 4.68
CA ALA A 95 -7.40 -9.40 5.80
C ALA A 95 -8.36 -10.52 6.26
N GLU A 96 -8.66 -11.50 5.41
CA GLU A 96 -9.41 -12.70 5.82
C GLU A 96 -8.55 -13.67 6.65
N GLU A 97 -7.21 -13.56 6.57
CA GLU A 97 -6.26 -14.46 7.23
C GLU A 97 -5.58 -13.87 8.49
N ILE A 98 -5.52 -12.53 8.58
CA ILE A 98 -4.99 -11.78 9.72
C ILE A 98 -6.09 -10.91 10.33
N ASP A 99 -5.93 -10.47 11.57
CA ASP A 99 -6.90 -9.53 12.15
C ASP A 99 -6.69 -8.10 11.63
N GLU A 100 -7.70 -7.26 11.87
CA GLU A 100 -7.73 -5.87 11.39
C GLU A 100 -6.57 -5.03 11.96
N GLU A 101 -6.20 -5.27 13.22
CA GLU A 101 -5.09 -4.59 13.89
C GLU A 101 -3.75 -4.93 13.21
N GLU A 102 -3.50 -6.21 12.91
CA GLU A 102 -2.29 -6.66 12.23
C GLU A 102 -2.19 -6.09 10.80
N LEU A 103 -3.31 -5.99 10.08
CA LEU A 103 -3.34 -5.35 8.76
C LEU A 103 -3.04 -3.85 8.85
N GLU A 104 -3.63 -3.15 9.81
CA GLU A 104 -3.35 -1.73 10.06
C GLU A 104 -1.88 -1.50 10.42
N GLU A 105 -1.30 -2.35 11.26
CA GLU A 105 0.12 -2.31 11.61
C GLU A 105 1.01 -2.50 10.38
N LEU A 106 0.68 -3.44 9.50
CA LEU A 106 1.42 -3.67 8.25
C LEU A 106 1.37 -2.44 7.33
N ILE A 107 0.18 -1.87 7.13
CA ILE A 107 -0.02 -0.67 6.29
C ILE A 107 0.74 0.51 6.89
N ARG A 108 0.57 0.76 8.20
CA ARG A 108 1.24 1.84 8.94
C ARG A 108 2.76 1.68 8.90
N GLY A 109 3.25 0.48 9.14
CA GLY A 109 4.67 0.15 9.13
C GLY A 109 5.30 0.41 7.76
N PHE A 110 4.63 0.00 6.68
CA PHE A 110 5.12 0.25 5.34
C PHE A 110 5.05 1.73 4.94
N ALA A 111 4.01 2.44 5.35
CA ALA A 111 3.92 3.89 5.18
C ALA A 111 5.08 4.61 5.88
N LEU A 112 5.42 4.21 7.11
CA LEU A 112 6.56 4.76 7.85
C LEU A 112 7.88 4.47 7.14
N ALA A 113 8.10 3.23 6.69
CA ALA A 113 9.28 2.86 5.92
C ALA A 113 9.42 3.69 4.64
N THR A 114 8.30 3.99 3.97
CA THR A 114 8.27 4.85 2.78
C THR A 114 8.67 6.28 3.13
N LEU A 115 8.15 6.83 4.22
CA LEU A 115 8.53 8.17 4.69
C LEU A 115 10.03 8.26 5.03
N GLU A 116 10.58 7.27 5.72
CA GLU A 116 12.01 7.16 5.99
C GLU A 116 12.82 7.11 4.68
N PHE A 117 12.39 6.30 3.73
CA PHE A 117 13.05 6.20 2.43
C PHE A 117 13.01 7.50 1.64
N ILE A 118 11.88 8.21 1.63
CA ILE A 118 11.76 9.54 1.00
C ILE A 118 12.78 10.50 1.63
N ALA A 119 12.93 10.50 2.96
CA ALA A 119 13.90 11.34 3.64
C ALA A 119 15.35 10.99 3.26
N VAL A 120 15.65 9.70 3.08
CA VAL A 120 16.96 9.25 2.56
C VAL A 120 17.16 9.70 1.12
N ALA A 121 16.21 9.42 0.24
CA ALA A 121 16.27 9.75 -1.18
C ALA A 121 16.36 11.26 -1.43
N ALA A 122 15.73 12.10 -0.60
CA ALA A 122 15.82 13.55 -0.71
C ALA A 122 17.26 14.10 -0.62
N ARG A 123 18.20 13.33 -0.08
CA ARG A 123 19.62 13.68 0.09
C ARG A 123 20.55 12.99 -0.90
N ASP A 124 20.02 12.13 -1.78
CA ASP A 124 20.75 11.36 -2.77
C ASP A 124 20.12 11.56 -4.15
N SER A 125 20.84 12.19 -5.08
CA SER A 125 20.30 12.52 -6.40
C SER A 125 19.87 11.30 -7.22
N GLN A 126 20.61 10.19 -7.12
CA GLN A 126 20.33 8.98 -7.88
C GLN A 126 19.09 8.26 -7.32
N LEU A 127 18.92 8.24 -5.99
CA LEU A 127 17.71 7.68 -5.38
C LEU A 127 16.50 8.58 -5.62
N ARG A 128 16.68 9.90 -5.59
CA ARG A 128 15.61 10.86 -5.90
C ARG A 128 15.10 10.68 -7.34
N GLU A 129 15.98 10.47 -8.31
CA GLU A 129 15.58 10.17 -9.70
C GLU A 129 14.77 8.87 -9.79
N GLN A 130 15.20 7.81 -9.10
CA GLN A 130 14.46 6.54 -9.08
C GLN A 130 13.10 6.65 -8.40
N LEU A 131 12.99 7.44 -7.34
CA LEU A 131 11.71 7.72 -6.69
C LEU A 131 10.81 8.59 -7.57
N GLN A 132 11.38 9.56 -8.28
CA GLN A 132 10.65 10.43 -9.20
C GLN A 132 9.95 9.63 -10.31
N VAL A 133 10.58 8.59 -10.85
CA VAL A 133 9.96 7.68 -11.83
C VAL A 133 8.65 7.10 -11.27
N ARG A 134 8.69 6.58 -10.03
CA ARG A 134 7.49 5.98 -9.39
C ARG A 134 6.40 7.00 -9.11
N ILE A 135 6.79 8.20 -8.67
CA ILE A 135 5.82 9.30 -8.47
C ILE A 135 5.17 9.68 -9.80
N GLN A 136 5.93 9.72 -10.88
CA GLN A 136 5.40 9.99 -12.23
C GLN A 136 4.46 8.88 -12.70
N ASP A 137 4.75 7.62 -12.37
CA ASP A 137 3.86 6.50 -12.67
C ASP A 137 2.53 6.64 -11.91
N VAL A 138 2.55 6.96 -10.61
CA VAL A 138 1.33 7.23 -9.82
C VAL A 138 0.52 8.38 -10.43
N VAL A 139 1.16 9.50 -10.76
CA VAL A 139 0.50 10.65 -11.40
C VAL A 139 -0.09 10.26 -12.76
N SER A 140 0.62 9.44 -13.53
CA SER A 140 0.15 8.94 -14.83
C SER A 140 -1.10 8.09 -14.70
N GLU A 141 -1.16 7.19 -13.70
CA GLU A 141 -2.36 6.37 -13.45
C GLU A 141 -3.55 7.23 -13.02
N TYR A 142 -3.39 8.18 -12.09
CA TYR A 142 -4.47 9.11 -11.75
C TYR A 142 -4.86 10.03 -12.90
N THR A 143 -3.92 10.39 -13.78
CA THR A 143 -4.21 11.16 -15.00
C THR A 143 -5.10 10.38 -15.96
N LYS A 144 -4.93 9.04 -16.08
CA LYS A 144 -5.82 8.20 -16.89
C LYS A 144 -7.23 8.23 -16.31
N VAL A 145 -7.37 8.07 -14.99
CA VAL A 145 -8.67 8.20 -14.32
C VAL A 145 -9.29 9.57 -14.61
N ALA A 146 -8.53 10.65 -14.42
CA ALA A 146 -9.03 12.01 -14.68
C ALA A 146 -9.55 12.23 -16.12
N ARG A 147 -8.92 11.61 -17.13
CA ARG A 147 -9.38 11.69 -18.53
C ARG A 147 -10.76 11.07 -18.73
N ASP A 148 -11.10 10.03 -17.98
CA ASP A 148 -12.38 9.32 -18.11
C ASP A 148 -13.54 10.12 -17.48
N PHE A 149 -13.25 11.05 -16.56
CA PHE A 149 -14.24 11.82 -15.81
C PHE A 149 -14.30 13.32 -16.16
N GLN A 150 -13.43 13.82 -17.05
CA GLN A 150 -13.32 15.26 -17.33
C GLN A 150 -14.63 15.86 -17.87
N GLY A 151 -15.23 16.78 -17.10
CA GLY A 151 -16.38 17.57 -17.51
C GLY A 151 -16.02 18.70 -18.48
N ALA A 152 -16.99 19.16 -19.27
CA ALA A 152 -16.76 20.20 -20.29
C ALA A 152 -16.41 21.59 -19.71
N ASP A 153 -16.70 21.84 -18.43
CA ASP A 153 -16.48 23.10 -17.71
C ASP A 153 -15.32 23.05 -16.71
N GLU A 154 -14.40 22.08 -16.85
CA GLU A 154 -13.23 21.96 -15.97
C GLU A 154 -12.03 22.77 -16.51
N ASP A 155 -11.51 23.68 -15.68
CA ASP A 155 -10.37 24.55 -16.01
C ASP A 155 -9.02 23.82 -15.89
N LEU A 156 -8.96 22.76 -15.08
CA LEU A 156 -7.75 21.95 -14.90
C LEU A 156 -7.64 20.88 -15.99
N ASN A 157 -6.44 20.73 -16.54
CA ASN A 157 -6.18 19.60 -17.44
C ASN A 157 -6.04 18.27 -16.65
N PRO A 158 -6.17 17.11 -17.30
CA PRO A 158 -6.10 15.82 -16.62
C PRO A 158 -4.81 15.56 -15.83
N GLU A 159 -3.67 16.12 -16.26
CA GLU A 159 -2.38 15.97 -15.56
C GLU A 159 -2.37 16.76 -14.25
N GLN A 160 -2.98 17.95 -14.25
CA GLN A 160 -3.15 18.76 -13.03
C GLN A 160 -4.10 18.06 -12.05
N ILE A 161 -5.22 17.51 -12.53
CA ILE A 161 -6.15 16.73 -11.70
C ILE A 161 -5.44 15.49 -11.14
N GLY A 162 -4.71 14.75 -11.99
CA GLY A 162 -3.93 13.58 -11.56
C GLY A 162 -2.90 13.93 -10.49
N THR A 163 -2.23 15.09 -10.61
CA THR A 163 -1.30 15.59 -9.59
C THR A 163 -1.99 15.89 -8.26
N LEU A 164 -3.18 16.51 -8.30
CA LEU A 164 -3.97 16.81 -7.10
C LEU A 164 -4.51 15.55 -6.42
N LEU A 165 -4.98 14.57 -7.21
CA LEU A 165 -5.41 13.27 -6.70
C LEU A 165 -4.25 12.55 -6.01
N THR A 166 -3.08 12.50 -6.65
CA THR A 166 -1.86 11.96 -6.03
C THR A 166 -1.54 12.68 -4.72
N ALA A 167 -1.59 14.01 -4.69
CA ALA A 167 -1.27 14.77 -3.48
C ALA A 167 -2.28 14.49 -2.33
N LEU A 168 -3.57 14.36 -2.65
CA LEU A 168 -4.62 14.03 -1.69
C LEU A 168 -4.42 12.62 -1.11
N ASP A 169 -4.20 11.63 -1.99
CA ASP A 169 -3.95 10.24 -1.64
C ASP A 169 -2.70 10.08 -0.76
N GLN A 170 -1.59 10.70 -1.14
CA GLN A 170 -0.37 10.66 -0.33
C GLN A 170 -0.52 11.42 1.00
N GLY A 171 -1.37 12.44 1.05
CA GLY A 171 -1.70 13.18 2.26
C GLY A 171 -2.40 12.32 3.31
N SER A 172 -3.31 11.42 2.89
CA SER A 172 -4.02 10.52 3.79
C SER A 172 -3.05 9.56 4.52
N GLY A 173 -2.08 9.01 3.78
CA GLY A 173 -1.04 8.15 4.34
C GLY A 173 -0.17 8.86 5.39
N LEU A 174 0.13 10.15 5.19
CA LEU A 174 0.87 10.94 6.18
C LEU A 174 0.03 11.23 7.43
N MET A 175 -1.29 11.48 7.28
CA MET A 175 -2.20 11.63 8.41
C MET A 175 -2.29 10.35 9.24
N LEU A 176 -2.38 9.18 8.59
CA LEU A 176 -2.40 7.88 9.24
C LEU A 176 -1.18 7.72 10.17
N LEU A 177 0.02 8.09 9.69
CA LEU A 177 1.25 8.07 10.49
C LEU A 177 1.23 9.05 11.67
N GLY A 178 0.51 10.17 11.52
CA GLY A 178 0.27 11.14 12.60
C GLY A 178 -0.79 10.70 13.62
N GLY A 179 -1.39 9.52 13.45
CA GLY A 179 -2.45 9.00 14.34
C GLY A 179 -3.84 9.53 14.00
N SER A 180 -4.06 10.07 12.79
CA SER A 180 -5.37 10.49 12.31
C SER A 180 -5.68 9.77 10.99
N THR A 181 -6.75 9.00 10.92
CA THR A 181 -7.20 8.44 9.65
C THR A 181 -8.15 9.42 8.97
N LEU A 182 -8.04 9.53 7.65
CA LEU A 182 -9.12 10.10 6.87
C LEU A 182 -10.14 8.98 6.70
N ASP A 183 -11.40 9.25 7.03
CA ASP A 183 -12.48 8.32 6.78
C ASP A 183 -12.52 7.97 5.28
N ASP A 184 -12.62 6.68 4.95
CA ASP A 184 -12.53 6.19 3.56
C ASP A 184 -13.62 6.80 2.67
N ASP A 185 -14.83 6.99 3.21
CA ASP A 185 -15.92 7.66 2.50
C ASP A 185 -15.57 9.13 2.24
N LEU A 186 -14.98 9.83 3.23
CA LEU A 186 -14.53 11.21 3.06
C LEU A 186 -13.41 11.33 2.01
N LEU A 187 -12.48 10.38 1.96
CA LEU A 187 -11.41 10.36 0.97
C LEU A 187 -12.00 10.16 -0.43
N GLY A 188 -12.88 9.18 -0.60
CA GLY A 188 -13.58 8.91 -1.86
C GLY A 188 -14.43 10.09 -2.33
N VAL A 189 -15.13 10.79 -1.42
CA VAL A 189 -15.87 12.02 -1.72
C VAL A 189 -14.92 13.14 -2.17
N GLY A 190 -13.79 13.31 -1.48
CA GLY A 190 -12.76 14.29 -1.85
C GLY A 190 -12.18 14.04 -3.24
N MET A 191 -11.84 12.80 -3.54
CA MET A 191 -11.34 12.39 -4.86
C MET A 191 -12.41 12.56 -5.95
N SER A 192 -13.65 12.18 -5.68
CA SER A 192 -14.78 12.36 -6.61
C SER A 192 -15.05 13.84 -6.92
N ARG A 193 -14.88 14.72 -5.93
CA ARG A 193 -14.99 16.18 -6.11
C ARG A 193 -13.91 16.75 -7.03
N LEU A 194 -12.69 16.21 -6.96
CA LEU A 194 -11.59 16.61 -7.86
C LEU A 194 -11.79 16.09 -9.29
N LEU A 195 -12.46 14.95 -9.46
CA LEU A 195 -12.77 14.38 -10.77
C LEU A 195 -13.96 15.06 -11.45
N ALA A 196 -15.01 15.39 -10.70
CA ALA A 196 -16.28 15.90 -11.21
C ALA A 196 -16.89 16.96 -10.29
N PRO A 197 -16.34 18.19 -10.25
CA PRO A 197 -16.78 19.22 -9.30
C PRO A 197 -18.25 19.62 -9.45
N ALA A 198 -18.77 19.65 -10.69
CA ALA A 198 -20.17 20.00 -10.96
C ALA A 198 -21.19 18.97 -10.43
N SER A 199 -20.80 17.69 -10.36
CA SER A 199 -21.66 16.62 -9.82
C SER A 199 -21.71 16.65 -8.29
N ALA A 200 -20.73 17.29 -7.64
CA ALA A 200 -20.62 17.33 -6.19
C ALA A 200 -21.48 18.41 -5.51
N GLU A 201 -21.95 19.41 -6.26
CA GLU A 201 -22.93 20.39 -5.76
C GLU A 201 -24.32 19.77 -5.53
N ALA A 202 -24.59 18.57 -6.07
CA ALA A 202 -25.87 17.87 -5.98
C ALA A 202 -25.95 16.84 -4.82
N GLY A 203 -25.17 17.01 -3.74
CA GLY A 203 -25.32 16.25 -2.49
C GLY A 203 -26.55 16.70 -1.67
N PRO A 204 -27.20 15.81 -0.89
CA PRO A 204 -28.56 16.00 -0.40
C PRO A 204 -28.67 17.24 0.47
N ARG A 205 -29.58 18.15 0.11
CA ARG A 205 -29.95 19.29 0.97
C ARG A 205 -30.47 18.71 2.28
N GLN A 206 -29.78 19.03 3.36
CA GLN A 206 -30.24 18.79 4.73
C GLN A 206 -31.45 19.68 5.02
N ASP A 207 -32.60 19.37 4.43
CA ASP A 207 -33.90 19.79 4.91
C ASP A 207 -34.47 18.64 5.74
N GLU A 208 -34.06 18.59 7.00
CA GLU A 208 -34.88 18.11 8.13
C GLU A 208 -34.09 18.33 9.44
N ARG A 209 -33.97 19.60 9.83
CA ARG A 209 -33.92 19.92 11.26
C ARG A 209 -35.36 19.83 11.77
N GLN A 210 -35.61 18.96 12.75
CA GLN A 210 -35.99 19.33 14.12
C GLN A 210 -36.87 18.26 14.78
N GLN A 211 -36.59 18.02 16.08
CA GLN A 211 -37.39 17.35 17.14
C GLN A 211 -37.07 15.86 17.31
N GLY A 212 -36.57 15.37 18.44
CA GLY A 212 -36.27 15.91 19.78
C GLY A 212 -35.44 14.82 20.50
N ASP A 213 -34.52 15.14 21.39
CA ASP A 213 -34.73 15.52 22.80
C ASP A 213 -34.09 14.45 23.69
N ASP A 214 -33.19 14.91 24.56
CA ASP A 214 -32.75 14.37 25.85
C ASP A 214 -32.16 12.96 26.03
N GLY A 215 -31.01 12.92 26.72
CA GLY A 215 -30.55 11.73 27.45
C GLY A 215 -29.07 11.65 27.77
N GLU A 216 -28.64 12.30 28.87
CA GLU A 216 -27.36 12.13 29.55
C GLU A 216 -27.02 10.67 29.91
N GLY A 217 -25.72 10.33 29.98
CA GLY A 217 -25.26 9.12 30.67
C GLY A 217 -23.79 8.76 30.44
N ALA A 218 -22.91 9.28 31.28
CA ALA A 218 -21.51 8.89 31.36
C ALA A 218 -21.31 7.52 32.02
N SER A 219 -20.31 6.74 31.59
CA SER A 219 -19.38 6.05 32.51
C SER A 219 -18.16 5.45 31.80
N SER A 220 -17.00 5.82 32.32
CA SER A 220 -15.66 5.28 32.12
C SER A 220 -15.49 3.86 32.68
N SER A 221 -14.71 3.01 32.01
CA SER A 221 -13.78 2.06 32.66
C SER A 221 -12.85 1.36 31.66
N THR A 222 -11.56 1.58 31.82
CA THR A 222 -10.44 0.66 31.56
C THR A 222 -9.53 0.74 32.79
N PRO A 223 -8.55 -0.17 33.02
CA PRO A 223 -8.07 -1.25 32.17
C PRO A 223 -7.89 -2.59 32.91
N ASP A 224 -7.55 -3.67 32.18
CA ASP A 224 -6.64 -4.65 32.75
C ASP A 224 -5.71 -5.25 31.70
N SER A 225 -4.45 -5.32 32.09
CA SER A 225 -3.29 -5.79 31.35
C SER A 225 -2.99 -7.23 31.73
N ASP A 226 -2.69 -8.10 30.76
CA ASP A 226 -1.63 -9.11 30.90
C ASP A 226 -1.46 -9.94 29.62
N GLY A 227 -0.22 -10.29 29.29
CA GLY A 227 0.06 -11.51 28.53
C GLY A 227 1.00 -11.41 27.33
N ASP A 228 2.24 -10.97 27.57
CA ASP A 228 3.40 -11.23 26.71
C ASP A 228 3.51 -12.73 26.32
N ARG A 229 3.51 -13.04 25.00
CA ARG A 229 4.13 -14.24 24.38
C ARG A 229 4.15 -14.15 22.84
N PRO A 230 5.17 -14.69 22.16
CA PRO A 230 5.49 -14.34 20.77
C PRO A 230 4.67 -15.14 19.74
N ALA A 231 3.86 -14.46 18.94
CA ALA A 231 3.07 -15.03 17.84
C ALA A 231 3.79 -15.01 16.47
N SER A 232 5.04 -14.54 16.39
CA SER A 232 5.68 -14.20 15.12
C SER A 232 6.00 -15.37 14.18
N SER A 233 6.09 -16.61 14.68
CA SER A 233 6.51 -17.75 13.86
C SER A 233 5.36 -18.41 13.07
N HIS A 234 4.13 -18.39 13.59
CA HIS A 234 3.00 -19.10 12.96
C HIS A 234 2.28 -18.24 11.92
N VAL A 235 2.31 -16.92 12.08
CA VAL A 235 1.79 -15.97 11.08
C VAL A 235 2.70 -15.94 9.86
N GLN A 236 4.03 -15.89 10.06
CA GLN A 236 5.04 -15.95 8.99
C GLN A 236 4.90 -17.17 8.07
N GLU A 237 4.55 -18.33 8.63
CA GLU A 237 4.37 -19.54 7.83
C GLU A 237 3.07 -19.52 7.00
N ARG A 238 2.06 -18.76 7.46
CA ARG A 238 0.74 -18.67 6.83
C ARG A 238 0.71 -17.60 5.73
N LEU A 239 1.29 -16.41 5.96
CA LEU A 239 1.45 -15.37 4.94
C LEU A 239 2.24 -15.90 3.74
N MET A 240 3.36 -16.60 4.00
CA MET A 240 4.18 -17.24 2.97
C MET A 240 3.42 -18.30 2.15
N LYS A 241 2.33 -18.88 2.69
CA LYS A 241 1.51 -19.87 2.00
C LYS A 241 0.46 -19.22 1.09
N ALA A 242 -0.18 -18.14 1.55
CA ALA A 242 -1.13 -17.36 0.75
C ALA A 242 -0.47 -16.73 -0.49
N MET A 243 0.72 -16.16 -0.32
CA MET A 243 1.42 -15.44 -1.38
C MET A 243 2.05 -16.36 -2.44
N ARG A 244 2.43 -17.59 -2.03
CA ARG A 244 2.84 -18.65 -2.98
C ARG A 244 1.68 -19.16 -3.84
N ALA A 245 0.44 -19.08 -3.36
CA ALA A 245 -0.73 -19.52 -4.13
C ALA A 245 -1.07 -18.55 -5.27
N GLN A 246 -0.81 -17.26 -5.10
CA GLN A 246 -1.04 -16.24 -6.14
C GLN A 246 0.03 -16.28 -7.25
N GLY A 247 1.29 -16.57 -6.93
CA GLY A 247 2.38 -16.69 -7.93
C GLY A 247 2.29 -17.90 -8.88
N SER A 248 1.35 -18.84 -8.65
CA SER A 248 1.14 -20.03 -9.48
C SER A 248 -0.02 -19.91 -10.48
N ARG A 249 -0.74 -18.78 -10.49
CA ARG A 249 -1.90 -18.55 -11.38
C ARG A 249 -1.61 -17.60 -12.55
N ALA A 250 -0.36 -17.18 -12.75
CA ALA A 250 0.10 -16.40 -13.90
C ALA A 250 0.83 -17.27 -14.93
#